data_AF-A0A6I6H5W7-F1
#
_entry.id   AF-A0A6I6H5W7-F1
#
_cell.length_a   1.000
_cell.length_b   1.000
_cell.length_c   1.000
_cell.angle_alpha   90.00
_cell.angle_beta   90.00
_cell.angle_gamma   90.00
#
_symmetry.space_group_name_H-M   'P 1'
#
loop_
_entity.id
_entity.type
_entity.pdbx_description
1 polymer ?
#
loop_
_entity_poly.entity_id
_entity_poly.type
_entity_poly.pdbx_seq_one_letter_code
_entity_poly.pdbx_strand_id
1 'polypeptide(L)'
;MHVRLGFAVAAHLEPEILIVDEVLAVGDAEFQKKCLGKMKSVSTNEGRTVLFVSHNMEAISNLCTRALLIEHGTLTASGLPADMVRLHLKHESTAAAYQRVTPVPTNSSAILHIHVLNQQGQNSAVFDYTEPVSIRFALQLAADAANANLFVTFLDDRKRRIFSCESASLQQECTLTIPGGIFTRGQYSIQAFINVPKVKAIDEVEDACAFSIIDHHSPMAKHGGYDYGSVFVPHQWQ
;
A
#
# COMPACT_ATOMS: atom_id res chain seq x y z
N MET A 1 14.04 17.72 -21.04
CA MET A 1 14.58 19.08 -20.76
C MET A 1 13.50 20.14 -20.53
N HIS A 2 12.36 20.13 -21.23
CA HIS A 2 11.33 21.18 -21.10
C HIS A 2 10.76 21.35 -19.69
N VAL A 3 10.47 20.26 -18.97
CA VAL A 3 9.83 20.38 -17.64
C VAL A 3 10.80 20.93 -16.57
N ARG A 4 12.12 20.64 -16.68
CA ARG A 4 13.13 21.25 -15.80
C ARG A 4 13.22 22.75 -15.99
N LEU A 5 13.17 23.22 -17.25
CA LEU A 5 13.15 24.65 -17.57
C LEU A 5 11.85 25.30 -17.10
N GLY A 6 10.70 24.66 -17.35
CA GLY A 6 9.40 25.14 -16.89
C GLY A 6 9.33 25.32 -15.38
N PHE A 7 9.83 24.35 -14.61
CA PHE A 7 9.93 24.49 -13.16
C PHE A 7 10.90 25.62 -12.76
N ALA A 8 12.07 25.71 -13.38
CA ALA A 8 13.05 26.74 -13.06
C ALA A 8 12.49 28.16 -13.29
N VAL A 9 11.74 28.36 -14.38
CA VAL A 9 11.03 29.61 -14.64
C VAL A 9 9.96 29.84 -13.58
N ALA A 10 9.05 28.89 -13.37
CA ALA A 10 7.95 29.02 -12.41
C ALA A 10 8.41 29.30 -10.98
N ALA A 11 9.52 28.69 -10.56
CA ALA A 11 10.13 28.88 -9.24
C ALA A 11 10.73 30.27 -9.01
N HIS A 12 11.06 31.00 -10.08
CA HIS A 12 11.58 32.37 -10.02
C HIS A 12 10.51 33.42 -10.36
N LEU A 13 9.33 33.00 -10.79
CA LEU A 13 8.18 33.89 -10.91
C LEU A 13 7.61 34.18 -9.51
N GLU A 14 6.98 35.35 -9.38
CA GLU A 14 6.32 35.80 -8.15
C GLU A 14 4.76 35.81 -8.24
N PRO A 15 4.05 34.80 -8.83
CA PRO A 15 2.59 34.79 -8.75
C PRO A 15 2.07 34.60 -7.32
N GLU A 16 0.89 35.19 -7.06
CA GLU A 16 0.12 34.99 -5.83
C GLU A 16 -0.35 33.53 -5.66
N ILE A 17 -0.65 32.86 -6.78
CA ILE A 17 -1.09 31.46 -6.83
C ILE A 17 -0.20 30.69 -7.81
N LEU A 18 0.47 29.65 -7.32
CA LEU A 18 1.28 28.74 -8.12
C LEU A 18 0.55 27.39 -8.25
N ILE A 19 0.22 27.00 -9.48
CA ILE A 19 -0.38 25.70 -9.78
C ILE A 19 0.71 24.76 -10.29
N VAL A 20 0.79 23.59 -9.67
CA VAL A 20 1.77 22.56 -9.97
C VAL A 20 1.02 21.26 -10.21
N ASP A 21 1.01 20.81 -11.46
CA ASP A 21 0.37 19.57 -11.88
C ASP A 21 1.43 18.53 -12.31
N GLU A 22 1.56 17.46 -11.52
CA GLU A 22 2.45 16.31 -11.75
C GLU A 22 3.93 16.62 -12.06
N VAL A 23 4.40 17.80 -11.69
CA VAL A 23 5.73 18.31 -12.07
C VAL A 23 6.88 17.60 -11.34
N LEU A 24 6.58 16.78 -10.32
CA LEU A 24 7.61 16.01 -9.62
C LEU A 24 8.05 14.75 -10.38
N ALA A 25 7.32 14.31 -11.41
CA ALA A 25 7.71 13.13 -12.20
C ALA A 25 8.94 13.37 -13.10
N VAL A 26 9.57 14.56 -13.03
CA VAL A 26 10.70 14.92 -13.89
C VAL A 26 12.02 15.13 -13.15
N GLY A 27 13.10 14.73 -13.80
CA GLY A 27 14.47 14.95 -13.32
C GLY A 27 15.01 13.80 -12.48
N ASP A 28 16.19 14.02 -11.89
CA ASP A 28 16.82 13.08 -10.97
C ASP A 28 16.38 13.41 -9.53
N ALA A 29 16.67 12.50 -8.59
CA ALA A 29 16.31 12.68 -7.19
C ALA A 29 16.85 14.00 -6.59
N GLU A 30 18.01 14.47 -7.06
CA GLU A 30 18.61 15.73 -6.60
C GLU A 30 17.78 16.93 -7.08
N PHE A 31 17.34 16.93 -8.34
CA PHE A 31 16.47 17.96 -8.91
C PHE A 31 15.10 17.97 -8.23
N GLN A 32 14.49 16.81 -8.01
CA GLN A 32 13.23 16.70 -7.26
C GLN A 32 13.35 17.28 -5.86
N LYS A 33 14.44 16.98 -5.13
CA LYS A 33 14.70 17.54 -3.80
C LYS A 33 14.81 19.07 -3.83
N LYS A 34 15.45 19.64 -4.86
CA LYS A 34 15.52 21.10 -5.07
C LYS A 34 14.12 21.69 -5.34
N CYS A 35 13.31 21.02 -6.16
CA CYS A 35 11.94 21.44 -6.44
C CYS A 35 11.07 21.49 -5.18
N LEU A 36 11.08 20.39 -4.41
CA LEU A 36 10.36 20.26 -3.14
C LEU A 36 10.79 21.32 -2.12
N GLY A 37 12.09 21.57 -2.00
CA GLY A 37 12.64 22.60 -1.11
C GLY A 37 12.16 24.01 -1.48
N LYS A 38 12.17 24.35 -2.77
CA LYS A 38 11.70 25.66 -3.24
C LYS A 38 10.18 25.82 -3.08
N MET A 39 9.39 24.78 -3.32
CA MET A 39 7.94 24.81 -3.06
C MET A 39 7.64 25.11 -1.60
N LYS A 40 8.37 24.47 -0.68
CA LYS A 40 8.22 24.71 0.76
C LYS A 40 8.60 26.13 1.13
N SER A 41 9.71 26.67 0.60
CA SER A 41 10.11 28.06 0.87
C SER A 41 9.13 29.08 0.29
N VAL A 42 8.60 28.84 -0.91
CA VAL A 42 7.61 29.72 -1.56
C VAL A 42 6.32 29.77 -0.74
N SER A 43 5.86 28.63 -0.23
CA SER A 43 4.66 28.59 0.62
C SER A 43 4.90 29.20 2.01
N THR A 44 6.03 28.90 2.65
CA THR A 44 6.26 29.24 4.07
C THR A 44 6.88 30.63 4.27
N ASN A 45 7.83 31.04 3.41
CA ASN A 45 8.59 32.27 3.60
C ASN A 45 8.02 33.45 2.79
N GLU A 46 7.45 33.17 1.60
CA GLU A 46 6.95 34.20 0.69
C GLU A 46 5.42 34.40 0.84
N GLY A 47 4.72 33.55 1.62
CA GLY A 47 3.29 33.67 1.90
C GLY A 47 2.37 33.31 0.74
N ARG A 48 2.86 32.53 -0.22
CA ARG A 48 2.17 32.28 -1.50
C ARG A 48 1.30 31.04 -1.44
N THR A 49 0.20 31.04 -2.20
CA THR A 49 -0.68 29.86 -2.30
C THR A 49 -0.14 28.90 -3.36
N VAL A 50 0.05 27.64 -2.98
CA VAL A 50 0.48 26.58 -3.90
C VAL A 50 -0.64 25.54 -4.02
N LEU A 51 -1.17 25.37 -5.22
CA LEU A 51 -2.04 24.25 -5.56
C LEU A 51 -1.19 23.13 -6.14
N PHE A 52 -1.07 22.04 -5.40
CA PHE A 52 -0.21 20.91 -5.74
C PHE A 52 -1.04 19.67 -6.07
N VAL A 53 -0.86 19.13 -7.27
CA VAL A 53 -1.51 17.91 -7.77
C VAL A 53 -0.43 16.88 -8.07
N SER A 54 -0.58 15.68 -7.51
CA SER A 54 0.38 14.59 -7.67
C SER A 54 -0.25 13.24 -7.34
N HIS A 55 0.26 12.16 -7.94
CA HIS A 55 0.01 10.79 -7.49
C HIS A 55 0.99 10.35 -6.37
N ASN A 56 1.98 11.17 -6.04
CA ASN A 56 2.90 10.90 -4.94
C ASN A 56 2.28 11.31 -3.60
N MET A 57 1.62 10.35 -2.95
CA MET A 57 0.93 10.56 -1.67
C MET A 57 1.84 11.06 -0.55
N GLU A 58 3.13 10.72 -0.58
CA GLU A 58 4.09 11.24 0.39
C GLU A 58 4.39 12.72 0.18
N ALA A 59 4.59 13.14 -1.08
CA ALA A 59 4.77 14.55 -1.40
C ALA A 59 3.56 15.37 -0.96
N ILE A 60 2.35 14.82 -1.15
CA ILE A 60 1.12 15.44 -0.64
C ILE A 60 1.16 15.53 0.89
N SER A 61 1.45 14.43 1.59
CA SER A 61 1.48 14.43 3.06
C SER A 61 2.54 15.36 3.66
N ASN A 62 3.69 15.54 3.00
CA ASN A 62 4.81 16.31 3.51
C ASN A 62 4.79 17.80 3.11
N LEU A 63 4.21 18.15 1.96
CA LEU A 63 4.24 19.52 1.43
C LEU A 63 2.94 20.28 1.69
N CYS A 64 1.80 19.59 1.64
CA CYS A 64 0.52 20.25 1.77
C CYS A 64 0.19 20.49 3.24
N THR A 65 -0.51 21.57 3.53
CA THR A 65 -1.13 21.83 4.84
C THR A 65 -2.60 21.42 4.86
N ARG A 66 -3.21 21.30 3.68
CA ARG A 66 -4.59 20.87 3.45
C ARG A 66 -4.65 20.09 2.13
N ALA A 67 -5.48 19.06 2.07
CA ALA A 67 -5.74 18.30 0.86
C ALA A 67 -7.23 18.29 0.52
N LEU A 68 -7.53 18.13 -0.77
CA LEU A 68 -8.87 18.02 -1.34
C LEU A 68 -8.95 16.68 -2.07
N LEU A 69 -9.97 15.88 -1.78
CA LEU A 69 -10.28 14.66 -2.52
C LEU A 69 -11.40 14.96 -3.52
N ILE A 70 -11.14 14.68 -4.80
CA ILE A 70 -12.08 14.92 -5.90
C ILE A 70 -12.36 13.58 -6.58
N GLU A 71 -13.63 13.22 -6.69
CA GLU A 71 -14.09 12.03 -7.43
C GLU A 71 -15.14 12.45 -8.45
N HIS A 72 -15.01 11.97 -9.69
CA HIS A 72 -15.94 12.27 -10.78
C HIS A 72 -16.26 13.76 -10.96
N GLY A 73 -15.25 14.63 -10.74
CA GLY A 73 -15.41 16.09 -10.82
C GLY A 73 -16.08 16.75 -9.63
N THR A 74 -16.35 16.00 -8.56
CA THR A 74 -16.97 16.50 -7.32
C THR A 74 -16.02 16.43 -6.14
N LEU A 75 -16.02 17.46 -5.30
CA LEU A 75 -15.26 17.46 -4.05
C LEU A 75 -15.94 16.52 -3.05
N THR A 76 -15.33 15.39 -2.76
CA THR A 76 -15.88 14.38 -1.85
C THR A 76 -15.43 14.57 -0.41
N ALA A 77 -14.19 15.05 -0.20
CA ALA A 77 -13.67 15.34 1.12
C ALA A 77 -12.60 16.46 1.10
N SER A 78 -12.40 17.14 2.23
CA SER A 78 -11.26 18.04 2.42
C SER A 78 -10.80 18.02 3.88
N GLY A 79 -9.48 18.16 4.11
CA GLY A 79 -8.95 18.12 5.47
C GLY A 79 -7.43 18.02 5.51
N LEU A 80 -6.92 17.42 6.60
CA LEU A 80 -5.49 17.16 6.73
C LEU A 80 -5.01 16.21 5.63
N PRO A 81 -3.82 16.44 5.04
CA PRO A 81 -3.28 15.58 3.98
C PRO A 81 -3.27 14.09 4.32
N ALA A 82 -2.82 13.71 5.52
CA ALA A 82 -2.77 12.32 5.95
C ALA A 82 -4.15 11.64 5.95
N ASP A 83 -5.20 12.37 6.35
CA ASP A 83 -6.57 11.85 6.33
C ASP A 83 -7.12 11.69 4.91
N MET A 84 -6.84 12.66 4.04
CA MET A 84 -7.31 12.63 2.65
C MET A 84 -6.59 11.55 1.84
N VAL A 85 -5.28 11.37 2.04
CA VAL A 85 -4.50 10.27 1.45
C VAL A 85 -5.08 8.92 1.89
N ARG A 86 -5.38 8.76 3.18
CA ARG A 86 -6.00 7.54 3.70
C ARG A 86 -7.38 7.26 3.07
N LEU A 87 -8.20 8.30 2.92
CA LEU A 87 -9.52 8.18 2.26
C LEU A 87 -9.38 7.83 0.77
N HIS A 88 -8.50 8.51 0.05
CA HIS A 88 -8.22 8.25 -1.36
C HIS A 88 -7.81 6.79 -1.60
N LEU A 89 -6.82 6.32 -0.84
CA LEU A 89 -6.34 4.94 -0.95
C LEU A 89 -7.44 3.93 -0.63
N LYS A 90 -8.30 4.21 0.36
CA LYS A 90 -9.44 3.35 0.71
C LYS A 90 -10.46 3.25 -0.42
N HIS A 91 -10.67 4.31 -1.19
CA HIS A 91 -11.59 4.33 -2.33
C HIS A 91 -11.03 3.60 -3.56
N GLU A 92 -9.72 3.66 -3.80
CA GLU A 92 -9.08 2.90 -4.89
C GLU A 92 -8.96 1.39 -4.59
N SER A 93 -8.75 1.03 -3.33
CA SER A 93 -8.55 -0.36 -2.89
C SER A 93 -9.88 -1.12 -2.76
N THR A 94 -10.44 -1.57 -3.87
CA THR A 94 -11.75 -2.23 -3.93
C THR A 94 -11.76 -3.72 -3.55
N ALA A 95 -10.63 -4.32 -3.15
CA ALA A 95 -10.66 -5.73 -2.74
C ALA A 95 -9.67 -6.06 -1.62
N ALA A 96 -9.93 -5.62 -0.38
CA ALA A 96 -9.40 -6.28 0.84
C ALA A 96 -10.04 -7.67 1.09
N ALA A 97 -10.79 -8.19 0.13
CA ALA A 97 -11.45 -9.47 0.21
C ALA A 97 -11.40 -10.19 -1.14
N TYR A 98 -11.25 -11.49 -1.09
CA TYR A 98 -11.42 -12.41 -2.20
C TYR A 98 -12.58 -13.34 -1.88
N GLN A 99 -13.38 -13.63 -2.91
CA GLN A 99 -14.40 -14.65 -2.88
C GLN A 99 -14.32 -15.47 -4.17
N ARG A 100 -14.24 -16.78 -4.02
CA ARG A 100 -14.28 -17.70 -5.14
C ARG A 100 -15.66 -17.67 -5.79
N VAL A 101 -15.68 -17.43 -7.10
CA VAL A 101 -16.91 -17.40 -7.91
C VAL A 101 -17.17 -18.75 -8.58
N THR A 102 -16.12 -19.51 -8.85
CA THR A 102 -16.22 -20.82 -9.51
C THR A 102 -16.64 -21.90 -8.52
N PRO A 103 -17.65 -22.73 -8.84
CA PRO A 103 -18.02 -23.86 -8.00
C PRO A 103 -16.86 -24.83 -7.78
N VAL A 104 -16.68 -25.26 -6.53
CA VAL A 104 -15.66 -26.24 -6.15
C VAL A 104 -16.34 -27.60 -5.96
N PRO A 105 -15.83 -28.69 -6.56
CA PRO A 105 -16.35 -30.03 -6.27
C PRO A 105 -16.27 -30.35 -4.77
N THR A 106 -17.30 -30.99 -4.20
CA THR A 106 -17.38 -31.28 -2.75
C THR A 106 -16.20 -32.10 -2.22
N ASN A 107 -15.55 -32.87 -3.10
CA ASN A 107 -14.45 -33.77 -2.77
C ASN A 107 -13.08 -33.11 -3.02
N SER A 108 -13.02 -31.78 -3.15
CA SER A 108 -11.79 -31.03 -3.40
C SER A 108 -11.54 -30.01 -2.30
N SER A 109 -10.27 -29.77 -1.99
CA SER A 109 -9.89 -28.65 -1.11
C SER A 109 -9.72 -27.38 -1.93
N ALA A 110 -10.21 -26.26 -1.43
CA ALA A 110 -10.10 -24.97 -2.11
C ALA A 110 -10.18 -23.80 -1.16
N ILE A 111 -9.61 -22.67 -1.58
CA ILE A 111 -9.71 -21.37 -0.91
C ILE A 111 -11.01 -20.71 -1.35
N LEU A 112 -11.97 -20.56 -0.44
CA LEU A 112 -13.28 -19.98 -0.74
C LEU A 112 -13.29 -18.47 -0.52
N HIS A 113 -12.75 -18.02 0.62
CA HIS A 113 -12.69 -16.61 0.98
C HIS A 113 -11.33 -16.24 1.57
N ILE A 114 -10.90 -15.02 1.28
CA ILE A 114 -9.76 -14.39 1.95
C ILE A 114 -10.22 -12.99 2.38
N HIS A 115 -9.94 -12.60 3.61
CA HIS A 115 -10.26 -11.28 4.14
C HIS A 115 -9.04 -10.67 4.82
N VAL A 116 -8.72 -9.43 4.49
CA VAL A 116 -7.69 -8.63 5.16
C VAL A 116 -8.37 -7.76 6.22
N LEU A 117 -7.97 -7.95 7.48
CA LEU A 117 -8.64 -7.45 8.67
C LEU A 117 -7.70 -6.55 9.49
N ASN A 118 -8.28 -5.47 10.02
CA ASN A 118 -7.62 -4.62 11.03
C ASN A 118 -7.64 -5.24 12.43
N GLN A 119 -7.04 -4.56 13.41
CA GLN A 119 -7.03 -4.98 14.82
C GLN A 119 -8.43 -5.16 15.43
N GLN A 120 -9.45 -4.50 14.88
CA GLN A 120 -10.84 -4.61 15.32
C GLN A 120 -11.58 -5.77 14.63
N GLY A 121 -10.90 -6.54 13.76
CA GLY A 121 -11.49 -7.65 13.01
C GLY A 121 -12.38 -7.22 11.84
N GLN A 122 -12.29 -5.96 11.41
CA GLN A 122 -13.06 -5.42 10.28
C GLN A 122 -12.22 -5.46 9.00
N ASN A 123 -12.88 -5.70 7.86
CA ASN A 123 -12.20 -5.63 6.56
C ASN A 123 -11.57 -4.24 6.36
N SER A 124 -10.27 -4.22 6.11
CA SER A 124 -9.54 -2.99 5.79
C SER A 124 -8.56 -3.25 4.67
N ALA A 125 -8.43 -2.25 3.81
CA ALA A 125 -7.47 -2.24 2.72
C ALA A 125 -6.34 -1.23 2.95
N VAL A 126 -6.38 -0.52 4.07
CA VAL A 126 -5.40 0.51 4.44
C VAL A 126 -5.04 0.33 5.90
N PHE A 127 -3.74 0.34 6.18
CA PHE A 127 -3.18 0.11 7.52
C PHE A 127 -2.06 1.12 7.78
N ASP A 128 -1.91 1.56 9.02
CA ASP A 128 -0.67 2.21 9.45
C ASP A 128 0.44 1.15 9.62
N TYR A 129 1.70 1.50 9.39
CA TYR A 129 2.81 0.55 9.49
C TYR A 129 2.94 -0.09 10.89
N THR A 130 2.42 0.55 11.94
CA THR A 130 2.41 -0.01 13.31
C THR A 130 1.29 -1.02 13.56
N GLU A 131 0.27 -1.06 12.69
CA GLU A 131 -0.87 -1.95 12.85
C GLU A 131 -0.54 -3.36 12.31
N PRO A 132 -0.92 -4.43 13.04
CA PRO A 132 -0.86 -5.77 12.51
C PRO A 132 -1.91 -5.95 11.42
N VAL A 133 -1.53 -6.72 10.41
CA VAL A 133 -2.41 -7.11 9.30
C VAL A 133 -2.83 -8.56 9.52
N SER A 134 -4.13 -8.81 9.66
CA SER A 134 -4.66 -10.17 9.82
C SER A 134 -5.34 -10.63 8.53
N ILE A 135 -5.03 -11.85 8.10
CA ILE A 135 -5.56 -12.46 6.89
C ILE A 135 -6.35 -13.68 7.31
N ARG A 136 -7.68 -13.61 7.16
CA ARG A 136 -8.58 -14.73 7.46
C ARG A 136 -8.90 -15.49 6.19
N PHE A 137 -8.73 -16.80 6.23
CA PHE A 137 -9.05 -17.71 5.15
C PHE A 137 -10.23 -18.58 5.56
N ALA A 138 -11.18 -18.75 4.63
CA ALA A 138 -12.19 -19.80 4.70
C ALA A 138 -11.93 -20.81 3.58
N LEU A 139 -11.80 -22.08 3.95
CA LEU A 139 -11.37 -23.17 3.08
C LEU A 139 -12.43 -24.27 3.04
N GLN A 140 -12.64 -24.84 1.85
CA GLN A 140 -13.23 -26.17 1.71
C GLN A 140 -12.11 -27.19 1.84
N LEU A 141 -12.32 -28.27 2.59
CA LEU A 141 -11.33 -29.34 2.77
C LEU A 141 -11.92 -30.68 2.35
N ALA A 142 -11.23 -31.39 1.46
CA ALA A 142 -11.52 -32.78 1.14
C ALA A 142 -11.12 -33.71 2.30
N ALA A 143 -11.71 -34.90 2.34
CA ALA A 143 -11.44 -35.88 3.40
C ALA A 143 -9.98 -36.35 3.47
N ASP A 144 -9.23 -36.27 2.36
CA ASP A 144 -7.82 -36.66 2.24
C ASP A 144 -6.84 -35.49 2.44
N ALA A 145 -7.33 -34.30 2.86
CA ALA A 145 -6.52 -33.10 3.05
C ALA A 145 -5.66 -33.10 4.32
N ALA A 146 -5.53 -34.22 5.02
CA ALA A 146 -4.84 -34.31 6.31
C ALA A 146 -3.36 -33.86 6.29
N ASN A 147 -2.71 -33.98 5.13
CA ASN A 147 -1.30 -33.59 4.93
C ASN A 147 -1.15 -32.35 4.04
N ALA A 148 -2.22 -31.58 3.83
CA ALA A 148 -2.15 -30.35 3.06
C ALA A 148 -1.78 -29.16 3.97
N ASN A 149 -1.07 -28.19 3.40
CA ASN A 149 -0.74 -26.92 4.02
C ASN A 149 -1.33 -25.76 3.21
N LEU A 150 -1.55 -24.62 3.88
CA LEU A 150 -1.82 -23.35 3.22
C LEU A 150 -0.51 -22.58 3.14
N PHE A 151 -0.04 -22.32 1.93
CA PHE A 151 1.12 -21.48 1.69
C PHE A 151 0.66 -20.09 1.25
N VAL A 152 1.25 -19.05 1.83
CA VAL A 152 0.90 -17.65 1.59
C VAL A 152 2.15 -16.87 1.24
N THR A 153 2.13 -16.17 0.12
CA THR A 153 3.19 -15.28 -0.36
C THR A 153 2.65 -13.85 -0.42
N PHE A 154 3.40 -12.91 0.15
CA PHE A 154 3.12 -11.48 0.01
C PHE A 154 3.89 -10.91 -1.18
N LEU A 155 3.19 -10.15 -2.00
CA LEU A 155 3.70 -9.50 -3.20
C LEU A 155 3.72 -7.99 -3.00
N ASP A 156 4.68 -7.29 -3.60
CA ASP A 156 4.66 -5.84 -3.71
C ASP A 156 3.85 -5.34 -4.93
N ASP A 157 3.81 -4.02 -5.10
CA ASP A 157 3.16 -3.32 -6.22
C ASP A 157 3.67 -3.78 -7.61
N ARG A 158 4.92 -4.25 -7.69
CA ARG A 158 5.55 -4.81 -8.89
C ARG A 158 5.39 -6.32 -9.01
N LYS A 159 4.54 -6.94 -8.19
CA LYS A 159 4.30 -8.38 -8.12
C LYS A 159 5.55 -9.20 -7.77
N ARG A 160 6.55 -8.57 -7.12
CA ARG A 160 7.72 -9.26 -6.61
C ARG A 160 7.38 -9.91 -5.28
N ARG A 161 7.83 -11.15 -5.08
CA ARG A 161 7.65 -11.88 -3.82
C ARG A 161 8.53 -11.25 -2.74
N ILE A 162 7.92 -10.84 -1.64
CA ILE A 162 8.61 -10.21 -0.52
C ILE A 162 9.02 -11.27 0.49
N PHE A 163 8.05 -12.02 1.01
CA PHE A 163 8.27 -13.17 1.88
C PHE A 163 7.13 -14.17 1.72
N SER A 164 7.28 -15.35 2.33
CA SER A 164 6.24 -16.36 2.38
C SER A 164 6.21 -17.06 3.73
N CYS A 165 5.05 -17.61 4.06
CA CYS A 165 4.83 -18.40 5.25
C CYS A 165 3.85 -19.54 4.94
N GLU A 166 3.85 -20.57 5.77
CA GLU A 166 2.93 -21.71 5.63
C GLU A 166 2.22 -22.00 6.94
N SER A 167 1.01 -22.56 6.85
CA SER A 167 0.29 -23.07 8.01
C SER A 167 0.90 -24.40 8.48
N ALA A 168 0.93 -24.62 9.80
CA ALA A 168 1.39 -25.89 10.37
C ALA A 168 0.39 -27.04 10.12
N SER A 169 -0.89 -26.70 10.03
CA SER A 169 -1.97 -27.60 9.65
C SER A 169 -3.07 -26.83 8.93
N LEU A 170 -3.92 -27.54 8.19
CA LEU A 170 -5.02 -26.94 7.46
C LEU A 170 -6.34 -27.08 8.24
N GLN A 171 -7.04 -25.96 8.40
CA GLN A 171 -8.34 -25.89 9.06
C GLN A 171 -9.32 -25.18 8.12
N GLN A 172 -10.62 -25.45 8.26
CA GLN A 172 -11.65 -24.80 7.44
C GLN A 172 -11.65 -23.27 7.62
N GLU A 173 -11.30 -22.80 8.81
CA GLU A 173 -11.04 -21.40 9.07
C GLU A 173 -9.65 -21.27 9.68
N CYS A 174 -8.83 -20.40 9.11
CA CYS A 174 -7.53 -20.08 9.68
C CYS A 174 -7.24 -18.58 9.54
N THR A 175 -6.46 -18.04 10.47
CA THR A 175 -6.05 -16.64 10.47
C THR A 175 -4.54 -16.56 10.54
N LEU A 176 -3.94 -15.89 9.57
CA LEU A 176 -2.53 -15.50 9.56
C LEU A 176 -2.44 -14.06 10.05
N THR A 177 -1.63 -13.78 11.07
CA THR A 177 -1.39 -12.40 11.53
C THR A 177 0.05 -12.02 11.29
N ILE A 178 0.25 -10.96 10.51
CA ILE A 178 1.55 -10.30 10.35
C ILE A 178 1.64 -9.18 11.38
N PRO A 179 2.65 -9.18 12.27
CA PRO A 179 2.82 -8.11 13.24
C PRO A 179 2.99 -6.75 12.57
N GLY A 180 2.54 -5.70 13.27
CA GLY A 180 2.89 -4.34 12.90
C GLY A 180 4.40 -4.12 12.94
N GLY A 181 4.88 -3.20 12.12
CA GLY A 181 6.30 -2.86 11.99
C GLY A 181 7.09 -3.81 11.09
N ILE A 182 6.42 -4.71 10.35
CA ILE A 182 7.07 -5.60 9.36
C ILE A 182 7.05 -4.99 7.97
N PHE A 183 5.89 -4.59 7.46
CA PHE A 183 5.81 -3.98 6.13
C PHE A 183 6.30 -2.54 6.17
N THR A 184 7.03 -2.13 5.13
CA THR A 184 7.23 -0.70 4.87
C THR A 184 6.00 -0.14 4.17
N ARG A 185 5.93 1.17 3.97
CA ARG A 185 4.88 1.77 3.14
C ARG A 185 4.86 1.20 1.73
N GLY A 186 3.68 1.10 1.14
CA GLY A 186 3.50 0.62 -0.22
C GLY A 186 2.20 -0.12 -0.40
N GLN A 187 2.01 -0.67 -1.59
CA GLN A 187 0.91 -1.56 -1.91
C GLN A 187 1.37 -3.01 -1.92
N TYR A 188 0.49 -3.87 -1.44
CA TYR A 188 0.74 -5.29 -1.26
C TYR A 188 -0.46 -6.09 -1.72
N SER A 189 -0.20 -7.32 -2.12
CA SER A 189 -1.23 -8.33 -2.38
C SER A 189 -0.75 -9.70 -1.96
N ILE A 190 -1.65 -10.68 -2.05
CA ILE A 190 -1.44 -12.01 -1.51
C ILE A 190 -1.62 -13.03 -2.64
N GLN A 191 -0.64 -13.91 -2.78
CA GLN A 191 -0.81 -15.18 -3.48
C GLN A 191 -0.93 -16.28 -2.43
N ALA A 192 -1.92 -17.16 -2.57
CA ALA A 192 -2.14 -18.26 -1.65
C ALA A 192 -2.40 -19.56 -2.42
N PHE A 193 -1.84 -20.67 -1.95
CA PHE A 193 -2.13 -21.97 -2.52
C PHE A 193 -2.22 -23.05 -1.45
N ILE A 194 -3.06 -24.04 -1.70
CA ILE A 194 -3.14 -25.26 -0.90
C ILE A 194 -2.26 -26.29 -1.60
N ASN A 195 -1.32 -26.90 -0.88
CA ASN A 195 -0.48 -27.97 -1.42
C ASN A 195 -0.35 -29.13 -0.44
N VAL A 196 -0.07 -30.31 -0.99
CA VAL A 196 0.53 -31.41 -0.22
C VAL A 196 2.04 -31.31 -0.42
N PRO A 197 2.83 -31.07 0.64
CA PRO A 197 4.26 -30.83 0.53
C PRO A 197 4.98 -31.92 -0.27
N LYS A 198 5.78 -31.52 -1.26
CA LYS A 198 6.55 -32.41 -2.17
C LYS A 198 5.71 -33.33 -3.06
N VAL A 199 4.39 -33.18 -3.09
CA VAL A 199 3.49 -34.03 -3.88
C VAL A 199 2.79 -33.24 -4.99
N LYS A 200 1.94 -32.27 -4.64
CA LYS A 200 1.15 -31.51 -5.62
C LYS A 200 0.59 -30.21 -5.03
N ALA A 201 0.37 -29.22 -5.89
CA ALA A 201 -0.57 -28.13 -5.62
C ALA A 201 -2.01 -28.62 -5.84
N ILE A 202 -2.93 -28.19 -4.98
CA ILE A 202 -4.35 -28.56 -5.02
C ILE A 202 -5.20 -27.41 -5.57
N ASP A 203 -4.99 -26.21 -5.04
CA ASP A 203 -5.74 -25.01 -5.42
C ASP A 203 -4.85 -23.78 -5.24
N GLU A 204 -5.11 -22.74 -6.02
CA GLU A 204 -4.32 -21.52 -6.04
C GLU A 204 -5.22 -20.30 -6.23
N VAL A 205 -4.84 -19.22 -5.55
CA VAL A 205 -5.39 -17.87 -5.69
C VAL A 205 -4.21 -16.95 -5.93
N GLU A 206 -4.17 -16.36 -7.12
CA GLU A 206 -3.14 -15.41 -7.52
C GLU A 206 -3.60 -13.98 -7.23
N ASP A 207 -2.67 -13.16 -6.74
CA ASP A 207 -2.79 -11.70 -6.66
C ASP A 207 -4.13 -11.20 -6.07
N ALA A 208 -4.53 -11.78 -4.95
CA ALA A 208 -5.75 -11.43 -4.23
C ALA A 208 -5.50 -10.40 -3.13
N CYS A 209 -6.59 -9.81 -2.65
CA CYS A 209 -6.60 -9.07 -1.39
C CYS A 209 -5.59 -7.91 -1.35
N ALA A 210 -5.71 -6.95 -2.27
CA ALA A 210 -4.83 -5.80 -2.29
C ALA A 210 -5.03 -4.91 -1.05
N PHE A 211 -3.93 -4.50 -0.43
CA PHE A 211 -3.93 -3.58 0.70
C PHE A 211 -2.72 -2.63 0.67
N SER A 212 -2.84 -1.49 1.34
CA SER A 212 -1.82 -0.45 1.41
C SER A 212 -1.34 -0.25 2.84
N ILE A 213 -0.04 -0.04 2.99
CA ILE A 213 0.59 0.39 4.24
C ILE A 213 0.96 1.86 4.12
N ILE A 214 0.52 2.66 5.08
CA ILE A 214 0.88 4.07 5.22
C ILE A 214 1.92 4.18 6.33
N ASP A 215 2.93 5.02 6.11
CA ASP A 215 4.00 5.25 7.08
C ASP A 215 4.32 6.75 7.17
N HIS A 216 4.02 7.33 8.33
CA HIS A 216 4.38 8.72 8.67
C HIS A 216 5.33 8.80 9.86
N HIS A 217 5.58 7.69 10.57
CA HIS A 217 6.24 7.73 11.88
C HIS A 217 7.39 6.74 12.03
N SER A 218 7.67 5.88 11.04
CA SER A 218 8.80 4.97 11.14
C SER A 218 10.13 5.74 11.14
N PRO A 219 11.21 5.15 11.69
CA PRO A 219 12.54 5.74 11.58
C PRO A 219 12.99 6.00 10.14
N MET A 220 12.44 5.29 9.16
CA MET A 220 12.75 5.45 7.73
C MET A 220 11.87 6.50 7.05
N ALA A 221 10.71 6.89 7.62
CA ALA A 221 9.83 7.91 7.06
C ALA A 221 10.54 9.25 6.81
N LYS A 222 11.58 9.57 7.59
CA LYS A 222 12.44 10.75 7.40
C LYS A 222 13.17 10.78 6.05
N HIS A 223 13.31 9.65 5.38
CA HIS A 223 14.04 9.53 4.12
C HIS A 223 13.22 9.90 2.88
N GLY A 224 12.00 10.43 3.06
CA GLY A 224 11.24 10.91 1.93
C GLY A 224 10.93 9.76 0.96
N GLY A 225 10.87 10.07 -0.34
CA GLY A 225 10.58 9.12 -1.45
C GLY A 225 11.63 8.04 -1.72
N TYR A 226 12.60 7.86 -0.82
CA TYR A 226 13.63 6.84 -1.00
C TYR A 226 13.02 5.42 -0.92
N ASP A 227 13.46 4.53 -1.81
CA ASP A 227 13.10 3.12 -1.78
C ASP A 227 14.04 2.38 -0.82
N TYR A 228 13.55 2.12 0.39
CA TYR A 228 14.25 1.34 1.42
C TYR A 228 13.74 -0.10 1.52
N GLY A 229 13.10 -0.60 0.45
CA GLY A 229 12.55 -1.96 0.38
C GLY A 229 11.13 -2.07 0.94
N SER A 230 10.65 -3.32 0.98
CA SER A 230 9.24 -3.67 1.27
C SER A 230 9.00 -4.16 2.70
N VAL A 231 10.07 -4.43 3.46
CA VAL A 231 9.99 -4.90 4.85
C VAL A 231 11.04 -4.26 5.74
N PHE A 232 10.66 -4.01 6.99
CA PHE A 232 11.57 -3.77 8.08
C PHE A 232 12.02 -5.11 8.67
N VAL A 233 13.33 -5.21 8.91
CA VAL A 233 13.95 -6.38 9.53
C VAL A 233 14.52 -5.98 10.88
N PRO A 234 14.23 -6.72 11.97
CA PRO A 234 14.88 -6.49 13.25
C PRO A 234 16.41 -6.61 13.13
N HIS A 235 17.14 -5.58 13.56
CA HIS A 235 18.60 -5.53 13.48
C HIS A 235 19.20 -4.68 14.61
N GLN A 236 20.50 -4.79 14.83
CA GLN A 236 21.25 -4.04 15.84
C GLN A 236 22.54 -3.50 15.22
N TRP A 237 22.93 -2.28 15.61
CA TRP A 237 24.21 -1.67 15.27
C TRP A 237 25.15 -1.80 16.47
N GLN A 238 26.42 -2.12 16.21
CA GLN A 238 27.48 -2.14 17.23
C GLN A 238 28.17 -0.79 17.30
#